data_AF-A0A2E1HLZ9-F1
#
_entry.id   AF-A0A2E1HLZ9-F1
#
_cell.length_a   1.000
_cell.length_b   1.000
_cell.length_c   1.000
_cell.angle_alpha   90.00
_cell.angle_beta   90.00
_cell.angle_gamma   90.00
#
_symmetry.space_group_name_H-M   'P 1'
#
loop_
_entity.id
_entity.type
_entity.pdbx_description
1 polymer ?
#
loop_
_entity_poly.entity_id
_entity_poly.type
_entity_poly.pdbx_seq_one_letter_code
_entity_poly.pdbx_strand_id
1 'polypeptide(L)'
;MTAGDRFMKKVSDYYNDLGYPVTWEGEGSKRSLEVQFKAESGYFTSMIFSPSGNDIIIKDEWGREQKIKATKGNLDMIKSWSEHR
;
A
#
# COMPACT_ATOMS: atom_id res chain seq x y z
N MET A 1 -11.20 -8.86 -11.39
CA MET A 1 -10.64 -7.79 -10.52
C MET A 1 -11.45 -7.73 -9.23
N THR A 2 -10.85 -8.13 -8.11
CA THR A 2 -11.47 -8.19 -6.78
C THR A 2 -11.64 -6.79 -6.16
N ALA A 3 -12.33 -6.70 -5.01
CA ALA A 3 -12.38 -5.45 -4.25
C ALA A 3 -10.99 -5.05 -3.75
N GLY A 4 -10.16 -6.02 -3.35
CA GLY A 4 -8.76 -5.81 -2.96
C GLY A 4 -7.92 -5.28 -4.11
N ASP A 5 -8.04 -5.85 -5.31
CA ASP A 5 -7.29 -5.39 -6.49
C ASP A 5 -7.61 -3.93 -6.82
N ARG A 6 -8.90 -3.55 -6.80
CA ARG A 6 -9.33 -2.17 -7.05
C ARG A 6 -8.83 -1.22 -5.97
N PHE A 7 -8.80 -1.67 -4.72
CA PHE A 7 -8.30 -0.90 -3.60
C PHE A 7 -6.81 -0.63 -3.75
N MET A 8 -6.02 -1.69 -3.96
CA MET A 8 -4.57 -1.58 -4.17
C MET A 8 -4.25 -0.74 -5.40
N LYS A 9 -5.03 -0.84 -6.49
CA LYS A 9 -4.88 0.03 -7.65
C LYS A 9 -5.05 1.51 -7.27
N LYS A 10 -6.07 1.87 -6.48
CA LYS A 10 -6.27 3.25 -6.03
C LYS A 10 -5.14 3.76 -5.13
N VAL A 11 -4.56 2.90 -4.30
CA VAL A 11 -3.37 3.22 -3.50
C VAL A 11 -2.18 3.49 -4.41
N SER A 12 -1.92 2.58 -5.35
CA SER A 12 -0.85 2.71 -6.35
C SER A 12 -0.96 3.99 -7.15
N ASP A 13 -2.14 4.27 -7.72
CA ASP A 13 -2.37 5.46 -8.54
C ASP A 13 -2.10 6.73 -7.71
N TYR A 14 -2.65 6.81 -6.48
CA TYR A 14 -2.46 7.97 -5.61
C TYR A 14 -1.00 8.24 -5.27
N TYR A 15 -0.25 7.22 -4.84
CA TYR A 15 1.16 7.41 -4.46
C TYR A 15 2.06 7.68 -5.66
N ASN A 16 1.77 7.05 -6.80
CA ASN A 16 2.46 7.31 -8.04
C ASN A 16 2.23 8.76 -8.52
N ASP A 17 1.00 9.27 -8.44
CA ASP A 17 0.66 10.65 -8.81
C ASP A 17 1.37 11.69 -7.91
N LEU A 18 1.63 11.33 -6.65
CA LEU A 18 2.44 12.12 -5.72
C LEU A 18 3.96 11.98 -5.94
N GLY A 19 4.39 11.12 -6.86
CA GLY A 19 5.81 10.88 -7.19
C GLY A 19 6.54 9.94 -6.24
N TYR A 20 5.82 9.17 -5.41
CA TYR A 20 6.46 8.13 -4.60
C TYR A 20 6.82 6.92 -5.48
N PRO A 21 7.94 6.23 -5.19
CA PRO A 21 8.23 4.96 -5.84
C PRO A 21 7.18 3.92 -5.48
N VAL A 22 6.60 3.32 -6.52
CA VAL A 22 5.56 2.29 -6.41
C VAL A 22 5.94 1.11 -7.29
N THR A 23 6.01 -0.08 -6.70
CA THR A 23 6.37 -1.31 -7.42
C THR A 23 5.27 -2.35 -7.24
N TRP A 24 4.94 -3.06 -8.30
CA TRP A 24 4.03 -4.20 -8.24
C TRP A 24 4.81 -5.49 -8.44
N GLU A 25 4.71 -6.41 -7.48
CA GLU A 25 5.41 -7.69 -7.49
C GLU A 25 4.41 -8.86 -7.63
N GLY A 26 4.81 -9.91 -8.34
CA GLY A 26 3.98 -11.10 -8.58
C GLY A 26 2.87 -10.92 -9.64
N GLU A 27 2.00 -11.92 -9.75
CA GLU A 27 0.97 -12.00 -10.80
C GLU A 27 -0.42 -12.37 -10.25
N GLY A 28 -1.45 -11.89 -10.95
CA GLY A 28 -2.84 -12.25 -10.69
C GLY A 28 -3.29 -11.97 -9.24
N SER A 29 -3.81 -13.00 -8.58
CA SER A 29 -4.34 -12.91 -7.20
C SER A 29 -3.26 -12.93 -6.11
N LYS A 30 -1.98 -13.12 -6.47
CA LYS A 30 -0.84 -13.06 -5.55
C LYS A 30 -0.05 -11.76 -5.69
N ARG A 31 -0.55 -10.82 -6.48
CA ARG A 31 0.15 -9.57 -6.78
C ARG A 31 0.19 -8.67 -5.55
N SER A 32 1.37 -8.29 -5.10
CA SER A 32 1.59 -7.33 -4.03
C SER A 32 1.97 -5.96 -4.59
N LEU A 33 1.70 -4.93 -3.82
CA LEU A 33 2.06 -3.54 -4.10
C LEU A 33 3.03 -3.08 -3.03
N GLU A 34 4.19 -2.58 -3.42
CA GLU A 34 5.14 -1.91 -2.53
C GLU A 34 5.08 -0.41 -2.78
N VAL A 35 4.99 0.37 -1.70
CA VAL A 35 5.13 1.83 -1.72
C VAL A 35 6.30 2.20 -0.84
N GLN A 36 7.26 2.96 -1.37
CA GLN A 36 8.43 3.42 -0.63
C GLN A 36 8.30 4.88 -0.23
N PHE A 37 8.63 5.20 1.02
CA PHE A 37 8.59 6.52 1.60
C PHE A 37 9.99 6.92 2.03
N LYS A 38 10.37 8.19 1.81
CA LYS A 38 11.62 8.73 2.32
C LYS A 38 11.39 9.21 3.76
N ALA A 39 12.02 8.57 4.73
CA ALA A 39 11.98 9.02 6.12
C ALA A 39 12.87 10.26 6.31
N GLU A 40 12.55 11.08 7.31
CA GLU A 40 13.36 12.25 7.70
C GLU A 40 14.80 11.87 8.07
N SER A 41 15.01 10.65 8.57
CA SER A 41 16.31 10.07 8.91
C SER A 41 17.20 9.80 7.69
N GLY A 42 16.70 9.97 6.46
CA GLY A 42 17.42 9.69 5.22
C GLY A 42 17.32 8.24 4.74
N TYR A 43 16.69 7.36 5.51
CA TYR A 43 16.39 5.98 5.12
C TYR A 43 15.07 5.90 4.33
N PHE A 44 14.97 4.93 3.43
CA PHE A 44 13.69 4.60 2.81
C PHE A 44 12.98 3.57 3.67
N THR A 45 11.72 3.83 4.00
CA THR A 45 10.81 2.86 4.59
C THR A 45 9.86 2.36 3.52
N SER A 46 9.40 1.12 3.59
CA SER A 46 8.43 0.60 2.62
C SER A 46 7.25 -0.06 3.29
N MET A 47 6.12 0.00 2.59
CA MET A 47 4.91 -0.72 2.96
C MET A 47 4.47 -1.63 1.82
N ILE A 48 4.28 -2.90 2.15
CA ILE A 48 3.88 -3.95 1.21
C ILE A 48 2.41 -4.28 1.47
N PHE A 49 1.58 -4.06 0.47
CA PHE A 49 0.17 -4.41 0.46
C PHE A 49 0.01 -5.73 -0.29
N SER A 50 -0.63 -6.71 0.34
CA SER A 50 -0.88 -8.03 -0.24
C SER A 50 -2.36 -8.37 -0.12
N PRO A 51 -3.00 -8.86 -1.20
CA PRO A 51 -4.39 -9.27 -1.15
C PRO A 51 -4.56 -10.53 -0.29
N SER A 52 -5.63 -10.57 0.50
CA SER A 52 -6.03 -11.72 1.32
C SER A 52 -7.56 -11.87 1.26
N GLY A 53 -8.06 -12.40 0.14
CA GLY A 53 -9.49 -12.48 -0.12
C GLY A 53 -10.14 -11.10 -0.26
N ASN A 54 -11.03 -10.74 0.66
CA ASN A 54 -11.67 -9.42 0.72
C ASN A 54 -10.87 -8.40 1.56
N ASP A 55 -9.80 -8.85 2.18
CA ASP A 55 -8.95 -8.06 3.05
C ASP A 55 -7.61 -7.76 2.36
N ILE A 56 -6.88 -6.80 2.90
CA ILE A 56 -5.51 -6.46 2.53
C ILE A 56 -4.63 -6.65 3.77
N ILE A 57 -3.50 -7.33 3.59
CA ILE A 57 -2.43 -7.38 4.58
C ILE A 57 -1.44 -6.29 4.21
N ILE A 58 -1.17 -5.39 5.15
CA ILE A 58 -0.14 -4.36 5.04
C ILE A 58 1.02 -4.81 5.90
N LYS A 59 2.22 -4.88 5.34
CA LYS A 59 3.45 -5.15 6.08
C LYS A 59 4.37 -3.95 6.02
N ASP A 60 4.93 -3.56 7.15
CA ASP A 60 6.01 -2.57 7.19
C ASP A 60 7.38 -3.25 7.03
N GLU A 61 8.43 -2.43 6.92
CA GLU A 61 9.82 -2.88 6.78
C GLU A 61 10.35 -3.69 7.99
N TRP A 62 9.71 -3.54 9.17
CA TRP A 62 10.07 -4.28 10.39
C TRP A 62 9.28 -5.58 10.53
N GLY A 63 8.48 -5.94 9.53
CA GLY A 63 7.70 -7.17 9.50
C GLY A 63 6.42 -7.12 10.34
N ARG A 64 5.98 -5.93 10.79
CA ARG A 64 4.68 -5.78 11.46
C ARG A 64 3.58 -5.86 10.42
N GLU A 65 2.54 -6.61 10.74
CA GLU A 65 1.42 -6.84 9.83
C GLU A 65 0.14 -6.22 10.37
N GLN A 66 -0.60 -5.54 9.49
CA GLN A 66 -1.94 -5.05 9.76
C GLN A 66 -2.90 -5.58 8.70
N LYS A 67 -3.98 -6.21 9.15
CA LYS A 67 -5.06 -6.67 8.28
C LYS A 67 -6.19 -5.63 8.24
N ILE A 68 -6.55 -5.19 7.04
CA ILE A 68 -7.62 -4.20 6.83
C ILE A 68 -8.62 -4.67 5.77
N LYS A 69 -9.83 -4.11 5.80
CA LYS A 69 -10.82 -4.29 4.73
C LYS A 69 -10.62 -3.27 3.60
N ALA A 70 -10.94 -3.65 2.38
CA ALA A 70 -10.94 -2.77 1.21
C ALA A 70 -12.12 -1.76 1.22
N THR A 71 -12.12 -0.82 2.18
CA THR A 71 -13.18 0.19 2.36
C THR A 71 -12.70 1.59 2.00
N LYS A 72 -13.62 2.53 1.75
CA LYS A 72 -13.25 3.94 1.52
C LYS A 72 -12.48 4.54 2.71
N GLY A 73 -12.94 4.31 3.94
CA GLY A 73 -12.28 4.85 5.13
C GLY A 73 -10.83 4.38 5.30
N ASN A 74 -10.56 3.09 5.02
CA ASN A 74 -9.18 2.59 5.08
C ASN A 74 -8.31 3.12 3.92
N LEU A 75 -8.91 3.40 2.76
CA LEU A 75 -8.20 4.05 1.66
C LEU A 75 -7.80 5.48 2.05
N ASP A 76 -8.71 6.24 2.66
CA ASP A 76 -8.46 7.61 3.09
C ASP A 76 -7.39 7.64 4.20
N MET A 77 -7.43 6.69 5.14
CA MET A 77 -6.37 6.51 6.15
C MET A 77 -4.99 6.22 5.53
N ILE A 78 -4.91 5.35 4.53
CA ILE A 78 -3.64 5.07 3.85
C ILE A 78 -3.11 6.31 3.12
N LYS A 79 -4.00 7.11 2.53
CA LYS A 79 -3.61 8.33 1.82
C LYS A 79 -3.06 9.39 2.76
N SER A 80 -3.60 9.52 3.97
CA SER A 80 -3.12 10.50 4.95
C SER A 80 -1.69 10.24 5.42
N TRP A 81 -1.12 9.04 5.19
CA TRP A 81 0.30 8.78 5.47
C TRP A 81 1.25 9.61 4.61
N SER A 82 0.80 10.09 3.45
CA SER A 82 1.57 11.04 2.63
C SER A 82 1.60 12.47 3.21
N GLU A 83 0.67 12.83 4.09
CA GLU A 83 0.52 14.19 4.64
C GLU A 83 1.47 14.47 5.81
N HIS A 84 2.13 13.44 6.35
CA HIS A 84 3.11 13.57 7.44
C HIS A 84 4.54 13.82 6.90
N ARG A 85 4.65 14.62 5.83
CA ARG A 85 5.91 14.90 5.12
C ARG A 85 6.65 16.10 5.68
#